data_AF-A0A3N5K6C8-F1
#
_entry.id   AF-A0A3N5K6C8-F1
#
_cell.length_a   1.000
_cell.length_b   1.000
_cell.length_c   1.000
_cell.angle_alpha   90.00
_cell.angle_beta   90.00
_cell.angle_gamma   90.00
#
_symmetry.space_group_name_H-M   'P 1'
#
loop_
_entity.id
_entity.type
_entity.pdbx_description
1 polymer ?
#
loop_
_entity_poly.entity_id
_entity_poly.type
_entity_poly.pdbx_seq_one_letter_code
_entity_poly.pdbx_strand_id
1 'polypeptide(L)'
;RDTGGTARGQHAGLPFYTVGQRHGLGLGNPRPLYVVALEPETNEVIVGEDRDLWTPEIDVEAANFIAVDRLSEPTRVLAKIRYAHEPQAATAAPLSADRLRLTFDAPQRAVAPGQAAVLYDATDPEVLLGGGTICRPSKSPHASGEGAGLTWSRHA
;
A
#
# COMPACT_ATOMS: atom_id res chain seq x y z
N ARG A 1 15.09 -3.03 -6.96
CA ARG A 1 15.89 -2.33 -5.92
C ARG A 1 15.26 -2.53 -4.55
N ASP A 2 15.95 -2.20 -3.45
CA ASP A 2 15.32 -2.14 -2.13
C ASP A 2 14.68 -0.76 -1.84
N THR A 3 14.00 -0.64 -0.69
CA THR A 3 13.36 0.61 -0.23
C THR A 3 14.34 1.75 0.02
N GLY A 4 15.63 1.46 0.22
CA GLY A 4 16.69 2.46 0.32
C GLY A 4 17.26 2.90 -1.04
N GLY A 5 16.73 2.38 -2.14
CA GLY A 5 17.20 2.70 -3.49
C GLY A 5 18.35 1.81 -3.98
N THR A 6 18.82 0.86 -3.17
CA THR A 6 19.97 0.02 -3.53
C THR A 6 19.55 -1.06 -4.52
N ALA A 7 20.27 -1.22 -5.62
CA ALA A 7 20.05 -2.32 -6.56
C ALA A 7 20.32 -3.67 -5.86
N ARG A 8 19.38 -4.62 -6.00
CA ARG A 8 19.48 -5.95 -5.36
C ARG A 8 19.65 -7.10 -6.35
N GLY A 9 19.56 -6.82 -7.64
CA GLY A 9 19.61 -7.81 -8.72
C GLY A 9 18.64 -7.50 -9.84
N GLN A 10 18.48 -8.44 -10.76
CA GLN A 10 17.53 -8.38 -11.86
C GLN A 10 16.36 -9.32 -11.61
N HIS A 11 15.18 -8.95 -12.10
CA HIS A 11 13.95 -9.73 -11.96
C HIS A 11 13.56 -10.35 -13.31
N ALA A 12 12.76 -11.41 -13.29
CA ALA A 12 12.34 -12.15 -14.50
C ALA A 12 11.27 -11.43 -15.36
N GLY A 13 11.02 -10.14 -15.12
CA GLY A 13 9.85 -9.40 -15.63
C GLY A 13 8.75 -9.23 -14.57
N LEU A 14 8.05 -8.10 -14.59
CA LEU A 14 7.05 -7.74 -13.58
C LEU A 14 5.90 -8.76 -13.38
N PRO A 15 5.38 -9.45 -14.43
CA PRO A 15 4.27 -10.39 -14.26
C PRO A 15 4.54 -11.58 -13.33
N PHE A 16 5.81 -11.87 -13.01
CA PHE A 16 6.19 -12.94 -12.10
C PHE A 16 6.23 -12.51 -10.62
N TYR A 17 5.83 -11.27 -10.34
CA TYR A 17 5.88 -10.69 -9.02
C TYR A 17 4.53 -10.11 -8.60
N THR A 18 4.22 -10.27 -7.32
CA THR A 18 3.02 -9.69 -6.70
C THR A 18 3.40 -8.95 -5.43
N VAL A 19 2.80 -7.80 -5.15
CA VAL A 19 3.00 -7.10 -3.87
C VAL A 19 2.66 -8.02 -2.70
N GLY A 20 3.55 -8.08 -1.70
CA GLY A 20 3.48 -9.01 -0.58
C GLY A 20 4.16 -10.37 -0.82
N GLN A 21 4.66 -10.66 -2.02
CA GLN A 21 5.38 -11.89 -2.33
C GLN A 21 6.70 -11.98 -1.55
N ARG A 22 6.88 -13.10 -0.85
CA ARG A 22 8.11 -13.44 -0.09
C ARG A 22 9.05 -14.38 -0.85
N HIS A 23 8.49 -15.41 -1.49
CA HIS A 23 9.27 -16.49 -2.10
C HIS A 23 9.64 -16.18 -3.56
N GLY A 24 10.64 -16.88 -4.08
CA GLY A 24 11.02 -16.76 -5.51
C GLY A 24 11.69 -15.44 -5.88
N LEU A 25 12.20 -14.67 -4.89
CA LEU A 25 12.88 -13.40 -5.15
C LEU A 25 14.33 -13.58 -5.60
N GLY A 26 14.95 -14.74 -5.35
CA GLY A 26 16.34 -15.01 -5.71
C GLY A 26 17.36 -14.16 -4.95
N LEU A 27 16.95 -13.50 -3.86
CA LEU A 27 17.79 -12.62 -3.05
C LEU A 27 18.27 -13.36 -1.79
N GLY A 28 19.59 -13.48 -1.62
CA GLY A 28 20.18 -13.85 -0.35
C GLY A 28 20.16 -12.66 0.61
N ASN A 29 19.31 -12.70 1.64
CA ASN A 29 19.24 -11.64 2.65
C ASN A 29 19.08 -12.24 4.05
N PRO A 30 19.75 -11.71 5.10
CA PRO A 30 19.64 -12.24 6.47
C PRO A 30 18.22 -12.14 7.04
N ARG A 31 17.45 -11.15 6.58
CA ARG A 31 16.05 -10.92 6.96
C ARG A 31 15.12 -11.18 5.77
N PRO A 32 13.91 -11.70 6.00
CA PRO A 32 12.95 -11.96 4.93
C PRO A 32 12.60 -10.65 4.22
N LEU A 33 12.73 -10.65 2.89
CA LEU A 33 12.29 -9.56 2.03
C LEU A 33 10.97 -9.92 1.36
N TYR A 34 10.21 -8.88 1.04
CA TYR A 34 8.94 -8.94 0.34
C TYR A 34 8.95 -7.97 -0.82
N VAL A 35 8.18 -8.24 -1.87
CA VAL A 35 7.85 -7.25 -2.89
C VAL A 35 6.93 -6.19 -2.28
N VAL A 36 7.39 -4.95 -2.17
CA VAL A 36 6.63 -3.86 -1.54
C VAL A 36 6.00 -2.91 -2.54
N ALA A 37 6.48 -2.90 -3.78
CA ALA A 37 5.87 -2.17 -4.90
C ALA A 37 6.36 -2.75 -6.23
N LEU A 38 5.55 -2.56 -7.27
CA LEU A 38 5.90 -2.78 -8.67
C LEU A 38 5.76 -1.43 -9.38
N GLU A 39 6.78 -1.02 -10.12
CA GLU A 39 6.82 0.25 -10.85
C GLU A 39 6.91 -0.06 -12.35
N PRO A 40 5.77 -0.09 -13.08
CA PRO A 40 5.76 -0.42 -14.51
C PRO A 40 6.54 0.57 -15.37
N GLU A 41 6.44 1.86 -15.05
CA GLU A 41 7.07 2.96 -15.81
C GLU A 41 8.60 2.86 -15.84
N THR A 42 9.20 2.43 -14.74
CA THR A 42 10.65 2.24 -14.62
C THR A 42 11.07 0.78 -14.79
N ASN A 43 10.10 -0.13 -14.96
CA ASN A 43 10.29 -1.58 -14.97
C ASN A 43 11.06 -2.08 -13.74
N GLU A 44 10.57 -1.75 -12.54
CA GLU A 44 11.25 -2.08 -11.29
C GLU A 44 10.38 -2.88 -10.32
N VAL A 45 11.01 -3.87 -9.68
CA VAL A 45 10.50 -4.52 -8.47
C VAL A 45 11.17 -3.88 -7.26
N ILE A 46 10.38 -3.31 -6.35
CA ILE A 46 10.87 -2.77 -5.09
C ILE A 46 10.67 -3.83 -4.00
N VAL A 47 11.75 -4.16 -3.28
CA VAL A 47 11.72 -5.08 -2.15
C VAL A 47 12.00 -4.38 -0.82
N GLY A 48 11.43 -4.88 0.27
CA GLY A 48 11.61 -4.35 1.61
C GLY A 48 11.28 -5.37 2.68
N GLU A 49 11.29 -4.93 3.94
CA GLU A 49 10.91 -5.77 5.08
C GLU A 49 9.38 -5.78 5.25
N ASP A 50 8.86 -6.58 6.19
CA ASP A 50 7.40 -6.67 6.40
C ASP A 50 6.76 -5.31 6.71
N ARG A 51 7.44 -4.48 7.51
CA ARG A 51 6.99 -3.12 7.85
C ARG A 51 6.72 -2.24 6.62
N ASP A 52 7.46 -2.46 5.53
CA ASP A 52 7.37 -1.66 4.31
C ASP A 52 6.15 -2.03 3.45
N LEU A 53 5.41 -3.09 3.83
CA LEU A 53 4.16 -3.48 3.20
C LEU A 53 2.95 -2.73 3.76
N TRP A 54 3.08 -2.08 4.91
CA TRP A 54 1.95 -1.45 5.58
C TRP A 54 1.83 0.01 5.16
N THR A 55 0.63 0.44 4.78
CA THR A 55 0.34 1.85 4.48
C THR A 55 -0.93 2.32 5.19
N PRO A 56 -0.94 3.50 5.83
CA PRO A 56 -2.15 4.08 6.38
C PRO A 56 -3.04 4.71 5.30
N GLU A 57 -2.52 4.96 4.10
CA GLU A 57 -3.15 5.83 3.12
C GLU A 57 -3.00 5.35 1.68
N ILE A 58 -4.07 5.44 0.90
CA ILE A 58 -4.07 5.09 -0.51
C ILE A 58 -4.80 6.16 -1.32
N ASP A 59 -4.34 6.39 -2.54
CA ASP A 59 -5.06 7.18 -3.53
C ASP A 59 -5.86 6.24 -4.45
N VAL A 60 -7.10 6.62 -4.69
CA VAL A 60 -8.05 5.96 -5.57
C VAL A 60 -8.38 6.90 -6.72
N GLU A 61 -8.44 6.37 -7.94
CA GLU A 61 -8.82 7.08 -9.15
C GLU A 61 -9.99 6.41 -9.86
N ALA A 62 -10.53 7.08 -10.89
CA ALA A 62 -11.73 6.65 -11.60
C ALA A 62 -12.88 6.33 -10.62
N ALA A 63 -13.01 7.16 -9.58
CA ALA A 63 -14.04 6.98 -8.56
C ALA A 63 -15.42 7.14 -9.20
N ASN A 64 -16.25 6.11 -9.01
CA ASN A 64 -17.64 6.06 -9.45
C ASN A 64 -18.54 5.86 -8.22
N PHE A 65 -19.49 6.77 -8.05
CA PHE A 65 -20.42 6.75 -6.92
C PHE A 65 -21.79 6.20 -7.33
N ILE A 66 -22.45 5.50 -6.42
CA ILE A 66 -23.71 4.78 -6.66
C ILE A 66 -24.84 5.37 -5.82
N ALA A 67 -24.66 5.42 -4.50
CA ALA A 67 -25.68 5.93 -3.58
C ALA A 67 -25.66 7.46 -3.42
N VAL A 68 -24.60 8.11 -3.91
CA VAL A 68 -24.40 9.57 -3.84
C VAL A 68 -23.88 10.07 -5.18
N ASP A 69 -24.09 11.34 -5.51
CA ASP A 69 -23.55 11.91 -6.74
C ASP A 69 -22.02 12.09 -6.67
N ARG A 70 -21.52 12.47 -5.48
CA ARG A 70 -20.10 12.70 -5.17
C ARG A 70 -19.87 12.79 -3.68
N LEU A 71 -18.61 12.61 -3.26
CA LEU A 71 -18.14 13.06 -1.94
C LEU A 71 -17.55 14.47 -2.09
N SER A 72 -18.17 15.46 -1.44
CA SER A 72 -17.67 16.86 -1.46
C SER A 72 -16.80 17.21 -0.26
N GLU A 73 -16.81 16.38 0.78
CA GLU A 73 -16.06 16.58 2.01
C GLU A 73 -15.52 15.23 2.54
N PRO A 74 -14.50 15.25 3.42
CA PRO A 74 -14.02 14.05 4.08
C PRO A 74 -15.16 13.30 4.78
N THR A 75 -15.39 12.06 4.36
CA THR A 75 -16.53 11.24 4.80
C THR A 75 -16.03 9.95 5.44
N ARG A 76 -16.65 9.52 6.54
CA ARG A 76 -16.35 8.21 7.16
C ARG A 76 -16.96 7.09 6.33
N VAL A 77 -16.16 6.06 6.06
CA VAL A 77 -16.54 4.93 5.23
C VAL A 77 -15.98 3.62 5.79
N LEU A 78 -16.55 2.51 5.33
CA LEU A 78 -15.90 1.20 5.39
C LEU A 78 -15.31 0.90 4.01
N ALA A 79 -13.99 0.83 3.92
CA ALA A 79 -13.27 0.63 2.66
C ALA A 79 -12.80 -0.83 2.53
N LYS A 80 -13.19 -1.50 1.44
CA LYS A 80 -12.75 -2.85 1.10
C LYS A 80 -11.81 -2.81 -0.10
N ILE A 81 -10.54 -3.09 0.15
CA ILE A 81 -9.45 -3.03 -0.84
C ILE A 81 -9.01 -4.40 -1.38
N ARG A 82 -9.61 -5.47 -0.86
CA ARG A 82 -9.42 -6.85 -1.31
C ARG A 82 -10.72 -7.62 -1.20
N TYR A 83 -11.01 -8.40 -2.23
CA TYR A 83 -12.27 -9.16 -2.31
C TYR A 83 -12.50 -10.09 -1.10
N ALA A 84 -11.46 -10.80 -0.66
CA ALA A 84 -11.57 -11.76 0.44
C ALA A 84 -11.45 -11.15 1.84
N HIS A 85 -11.17 -9.85 1.96
CA HIS A 85 -11.00 -9.19 3.25
C HIS A 85 -12.30 -8.50 3.69
N GLU A 86 -12.45 -8.35 5.00
CA GLU A 86 -13.48 -7.50 5.58
C GLU A 86 -13.20 -6.01 5.27
N PRO A 87 -14.24 -5.20 5.01
CA PRO A 87 -14.10 -3.75 4.92
C PRO A 87 -13.44 -3.18 6.17
N GLN A 88 -12.60 -2.16 6.00
CA GLN A 88 -11.84 -1.53 7.08
C GLN A 88 -12.27 -0.08 7.24
N ALA A 89 -12.35 0.40 8.48
CA ALA A 89 -12.74 1.77 8.77
C ALA A 89 -11.71 2.76 8.21
N ALA A 90 -12.21 3.78 7.50
CA ALA A 90 -11.39 4.79 6.86
C ALA A 90 -12.14 6.12 6.72
N THR A 91 -11.37 7.17 6.43
CA THR A 91 -11.89 8.46 5.96
C THR A 91 -11.59 8.59 4.48
N ALA A 92 -12.62 8.82 3.66
CA ALA A 92 -12.50 9.13 2.24
C ALA A 92 -12.56 10.64 2.02
N ALA A 93 -11.46 11.24 1.58
CA ALA A 93 -11.36 12.67 1.27
C ALA A 93 -11.26 12.88 -0.26
N PRO A 94 -12.09 13.74 -0.87
CA PRO A 94 -11.98 14.04 -2.29
C PRO A 94 -10.70 14.82 -2.60
N LEU A 95 -9.96 14.36 -3.61
CA LEU A 95 -8.80 15.06 -4.18
C LEU A 95 -9.15 15.78 -5.49
N SER A 96 -10.08 15.22 -6.26
CA SER A 96 -10.70 15.79 -7.46
C SER A 96 -12.10 15.19 -7.63
N ALA A 97 -12.78 15.46 -8.76
CA ALA A 97 -14.11 14.91 -9.03
C ALA A 97 -14.14 13.37 -9.07
N ASP A 98 -13.04 12.75 -9.47
CA ASP A 98 -12.89 11.31 -9.74
C ASP A 98 -11.74 10.67 -8.95
N ARG A 99 -11.12 11.40 -8.01
CA ARG A 99 -10.03 10.89 -7.17
C ARG A 99 -10.30 11.12 -5.70
N LEU A 100 -9.94 10.11 -4.91
CA LEU A 100 -10.10 10.09 -3.46
C LEU A 100 -8.77 9.72 -2.80
N ARG A 101 -8.56 10.25 -1.60
CA ARG A 101 -7.62 9.70 -0.63
C ARG A 101 -8.39 8.94 0.42
N LEU A 102 -8.00 7.69 0.67
CA LEU A 102 -8.49 6.91 1.80
C LEU A 102 -7.40 6.89 2.87
N THR A 103 -7.74 7.37 4.07
CA THR A 103 -6.90 7.24 5.27
C THR A 103 -7.55 6.22 6.20
N PHE A 104 -6.90 5.09 6.41
CA PHE A 104 -7.39 4.00 7.26
C PHE A 104 -7.06 4.23 8.72
N ASP A 105 -7.98 3.81 9.61
CA ASP A 105 -7.76 3.87 11.06
C ASP A 105 -6.63 2.92 11.49
N ALA A 106 -6.56 1.75 10.84
CA ALA A 106 -5.48 0.78 10.98
C ALA A 106 -4.75 0.63 9.63
N PRO A 107 -3.40 0.68 9.60
CA PRO A 107 -2.64 0.51 8.37
C PRO A 107 -2.98 -0.80 7.64
N GLN A 108 -3.01 -0.73 6.32
CA GLN A 108 -3.34 -1.84 5.45
C GLN A 108 -2.08 -2.45 4.85
N ARG A 109 -1.96 -3.78 4.93
CA ARG A 109 -0.78 -4.51 4.45
C ARG A 109 -0.88 -4.84 2.97
N ALA A 110 0.22 -4.71 2.24
CA ALA A 110 0.46 -5.16 0.86
C ALA A 110 -0.62 -4.69 -0.14
N VAL A 111 -0.98 -3.42 -0.07
CA VAL A 111 -1.93 -2.83 -1.02
C VAL A 111 -1.29 -2.73 -2.41
N ALA A 112 -1.94 -3.31 -3.42
CA ALA A 112 -1.43 -3.31 -4.79
C ALA A 112 -2.21 -2.31 -5.67
N PRO A 113 -1.51 -1.45 -6.44
CA PRO A 113 -2.15 -0.69 -7.52
C PRO A 113 -2.90 -1.58 -8.51
N GLY A 114 -3.96 -1.04 -9.10
CA GLY A 114 -4.84 -1.75 -10.05
C GLY A 114 -5.95 -2.56 -9.38
N GLN A 115 -5.91 -2.78 -8.06
CA GLN A 115 -7.03 -3.39 -7.33
C GLN A 115 -8.16 -2.37 -7.11
N ALA A 116 -9.38 -2.88 -6.93
CA ALA A 116 -10.53 -2.05 -6.59
C ALA A 116 -10.50 -1.64 -5.11
N ALA A 117 -10.85 -0.38 -4.84
CA ALA A 117 -11.25 0.10 -3.52
C ALA A 117 -12.76 0.35 -3.54
N VAL A 118 -13.49 -0.40 -2.72
CA VAL A 118 -14.96 -0.33 -2.61
C VAL A 118 -15.32 0.38 -1.32
N LEU A 119 -16.24 1.33 -1.36
CA LEU A 119 -16.62 2.20 -0.25
C LEU A 119 -18.07 1.90 0.16
N TYR A 120 -18.25 1.47 1.40
CA TYR A 120 -19.54 1.30 2.03
C TYR A 120 -19.79 2.42 3.04
N ASP A 121 -21.06 2.69 3.33
CA ASP A 121 -21.44 3.64 4.36
C ASP A 121 -20.96 3.15 5.73
N ALA A 122 -20.44 4.06 6.56
CA ALA A 122 -19.91 3.71 7.87
C ALA A 122 -21.00 3.41 8.91
N THR A 123 -22.22 3.88 8.68
CA THR A 123 -23.38 3.69 9.55
C THR A 123 -24.28 2.54 9.09
N ASP A 124 -24.30 2.27 7.78
CA ASP A 124 -25.01 1.14 7.17
C ASP A 124 -24.10 0.36 6.18
N PRO A 125 -23.43 -0.71 6.62
CA PRO A 125 -22.49 -1.47 5.79
C PRO A 125 -23.12 -2.17 4.57
N GLU A 126 -24.45 -2.22 4.45
CA GLU A 126 -25.13 -2.75 3.26
C GLU A 126 -25.21 -1.72 2.13
N VAL A 127 -25.04 -0.43 2.44
CA VAL A 127 -25.09 0.67 1.47
C VAL A 127 -23.74 0.85 0.78
N LEU A 128 -23.72 0.56 -0.52
CA LEU A 128 -22.57 0.82 -1.38
C LEU A 128 -22.54 2.30 -1.82
N LEU A 129 -21.61 3.07 -1.28
CA LEU A 129 -21.40 4.47 -1.69
C LEU A 129 -20.77 4.55 -3.09
N GLY A 130 -19.83 3.66 -3.40
CA GLY A 130 -19.11 3.65 -4.67
C GLY A 130 -17.78 2.94 -4.60
N GLY A 131 -16.87 3.29 -5.50
CA GLY A 131 -15.51 2.76 -5.50
C GLY A 131 -14.69 3.24 -6.69
N GLY A 132 -13.43 2.80 -6.75
CA GLY A 132 -12.52 3.12 -7.85
C GLY A 132 -11.31 2.21 -7.85
N THR A 133 -10.27 2.60 -8.58
CA THR A 133 -9.02 1.82 -8.72
C THR A 133 -7.91 2.43 -7.88
N ILE A 134 -7.19 1.60 -7.13
CA ILE A 134 -6.05 2.03 -6.32
C ILE A 134 -4.90 2.37 -7.28
N CYS A 135 -4.37 3.58 -7.24
CA CYS A 135 -3.30 4.01 -8.14
C CYS A 135 -1.97 4.31 -7.46
N ARG A 136 -1.99 4.76 -6.20
CA ARG A 136 -0.77 4.95 -5.39
C ARG A 136 -1.02 4.58 -3.93
N PRO A 137 -0.31 3.61 -3.35
CA PRO A 137 -0.14 3.57 -1.91
C PRO A 137 0.72 4.78 -1.53
N SER A 138 0.20 5.69 -0.71
CA SER A 138 1.05 6.76 -0.20
C SER A 138 2.06 6.10 0.75
N LYS A 139 3.35 6.32 0.50
CA LYS A 139 4.40 5.93 1.46
C LYS A 139 4.76 7.18 2.21
N SER A 140 4.51 7.20 3.52
CA SER A 140 5.24 8.11 4.40
C SER A 140 6.73 7.76 4.31
N PRO A 141 7.62 8.73 4.06
CA PRO A 141 9.06 8.46 4.05
C PRO A 141 9.47 7.97 5.44
N HIS A 142 9.91 6.72 5.53
CA HIS A 142 10.41 6.18 6.79
C HIS A 142 11.78 6.83 7.04
N ALA A 143 11.88 7.60 8.13
CA ALA A 143 13.12 8.16 8.63
C ALA A 143 14.17 7.04 8.75
N SER A 144 15.27 7.19 8.03
CA SER A 144 16.46 6.37 8.15
C SER A 144 16.96 6.42 9.59
N GLY A 145 16.75 5.34 10.34
CA GLY A 145 17.42 5.11 11.61
C GLY A 145 18.91 4.90 11.35
N GLU A 146 19.70 5.91 11.69
CA GLU A 146 21.17 5.87 11.76
C GLU A 146 21.66 4.67 12.58
N GLY A 147 22.78 4.12 12.14
CA GLY A 147 23.41 2.94 12.70
C GLY A 147 23.85 3.13 14.15
N ALA A 148 23.43 2.19 15.01
CA ALA A 148 24.20 1.85 16.19
C ALA A 148 25.27 0.84 15.77
N GLY A 149 26.50 1.33 15.57
CA GLY A 149 27.68 0.53 15.33
C GLY A 149 27.90 -0.49 16.43
N LEU A 150 28.24 -1.71 16.01
CA LEU A 150 28.85 -2.70 16.89
C LEU A 150 30.21 -2.17 17.37
N THR A 151 30.41 -2.12 18.70
CA THR A 151 31.75 -2.18 19.30
C THR A 151 31.74 -3.23 20.40
N TRP A 152 32.53 -4.28 20.18
CA TRP A 152 32.81 -5.33 21.15
C TRP A 152 33.74 -4.82 22.27
N SER A 153 33.55 -5.39 23.46
CA SER A 153 34.31 -5.19 24.69
C SER A 153 35.81 -5.41 24.57
N ARG A 154 36.60 -4.71 25.40
CA ARG A 154 37.79 -5.29 26.04
C ARG A 154 37.86 -4.91 27.52
N HIS A 155 38.21 -5.92 28.30
CA HIS A 155 38.60 -5.92 29.70
C HIS A 155 39.71 -4.92 30.04
N ALA A 156 39.61 -4.32 31.23
CA ALA A 156 40.59 -4.43 32.30
C ALA A 156 39.88 -4.15 33.64
#